data_AF-A0A850PRT8-F1
#
_entry.id   AF-A0A850PRT8-F1
#
_cell.length_a   1.000
_cell.length_b   1.000
_cell.length_c   1.000
_cell.angle_alpha   90.00
_cell.angle_beta   90.00
_cell.angle_gamma   90.00
#
_symmetry.space_group_name_H-M   'P 1'
#
loop_
_entity.id
_entity.type
_entity.pdbx_description
1 polymer ?
#
loop_
_entity_poly.entity_id
_entity_poly.type
_entity_poly.pdbx_seq_one_letter_code
_entity_poly.pdbx_strand_id
1 'polypeptide(L)'
;MTAVAQDWADGRLAGAPTDAQTADHVRRFDGLGATELLELWDSAASRLHHLADAEDLEPPLGDIACHEHDIRSAIGRPGARDAESVRWTADTLLAMLDPPVPMRVVVEDGEYRSGPPGGAELILHTTRFDALRWRTGRRSRAQLTAMDWSADPAAVVDDLYLFGPAGADVIE
;
A
#
# COMPACT_ATOMS: atom_id res chain seq x y z
N MET A 1 0.21 5.05 12.34
CA MET A 1 -1.16 5.31 11.86
C MET A 1 -1.96 6.32 12.68
N THR A 2 -1.74 6.48 13.99
CA THR A 2 -2.53 7.42 14.83
C THR A 2 -2.60 8.85 14.29
N ALA A 3 -1.47 9.50 14.00
CA ALA A 3 -1.48 10.85 13.45
C ALA A 3 -2.05 10.91 12.02
N VAL A 4 -1.84 9.88 11.20
CA VAL A 4 -2.45 9.81 9.86
C VAL A 4 -3.97 9.81 9.99
N ALA A 5 -4.54 8.97 10.86
CA ALA A 5 -5.98 8.93 11.11
C ALA A 5 -6.51 10.28 11.65
N GLN A 6 -5.79 10.91 12.59
CA GLN A 6 -6.16 12.23 13.11
C GLN A 6 -6.13 13.32 12.03
N ASP A 7 -5.05 13.37 11.26
CA ASP A 7 -4.85 14.40 10.24
C ASP A 7 -5.80 14.20 9.05
N TRP A 8 -6.16 12.95 8.71
CA TRP A 8 -7.19 12.66 7.71
C TRP A 8 -8.57 13.12 8.18
N ALA A 9 -8.95 12.78 9.41
CA ALA A 9 -10.21 13.21 10.01
C ALA A 9 -10.31 14.73 10.21
N ASP A 10 -9.17 15.42 10.31
CA ASP A 10 -9.09 16.88 10.41
C ASP A 10 -8.93 17.58 9.05
N GLY A 11 -8.92 16.83 7.93
CA GLY A 11 -8.73 17.39 6.59
C GLY A 11 -7.35 18.04 6.37
N ARG A 12 -6.33 17.64 7.15
CA ARG A 12 -4.93 18.11 7.03
C ARG A 12 -4.12 17.32 6.02
N LEU A 13 -4.64 16.19 5.54
CA LEU A 13 -4.04 15.37 4.50
C LEU A 13 -4.93 15.36 3.26
N ALA A 14 -4.29 15.47 2.09
CA ALA A 14 -4.93 15.31 0.77
C ALA A 14 -4.34 14.11 0.00
N GLY A 15 -3.51 13.29 0.67
CA GLY A 15 -2.76 12.20 0.08
C GLY A 15 -1.73 11.65 1.07
N ALA A 16 -0.77 10.87 0.56
CA ALA A 16 0.31 10.31 1.37
C ALA A 16 1.09 11.44 2.08
N PRO A 17 1.42 11.28 3.38
CA PRO A 17 2.20 12.27 4.10
C PRO A 17 3.58 12.50 3.46
N THR A 18 4.03 13.76 3.42
CA THR A 18 5.43 14.10 3.12
C THR A 18 6.37 13.65 4.23
N ASP A 19 7.67 13.63 3.98
CA ASP A 19 8.68 13.32 5.01
C ASP A 19 8.59 14.27 6.21
N ALA A 20 8.33 15.55 5.97
CA ALA A 20 8.18 16.55 7.04
C ALA A 20 6.93 16.30 7.90
N GLN A 21 5.80 15.93 7.27
CA GLN A 21 4.57 15.54 7.97
C GLN A 21 4.78 14.23 8.75
N THR A 22 5.43 13.24 8.15
CA THR A 22 5.76 11.98 8.82
C THR A 22 6.66 12.21 10.04
N ALA A 23 7.66 13.07 9.92
CA ALA A 23 8.50 13.43 11.06
C ALA A 23 7.71 14.17 12.16
N ASP A 24 6.74 15.01 11.80
CA ASP A 24 5.83 15.63 12.76
C ASP A 24 4.93 14.61 13.46
N HIS A 25 4.37 13.67 12.70
CA HIS A 25 3.54 12.59 13.19
C HIS A 25 4.27 11.76 14.25
N VAL A 26 5.55 11.46 14.02
CA VAL A 26 6.39 10.75 15.00
C VAL A 26 6.65 11.60 16.24
N ARG A 27 7.07 12.87 16.07
CA ARG A 27 7.34 13.77 17.20
C ARG A 27 6.13 14.00 18.09
N ARG A 28 4.92 14.05 17.52
CA ARG A 28 3.67 14.31 18.24
C ARG A 28 3.39 13.30 19.36
N PHE A 29 3.87 12.08 19.22
CA PHE A 29 3.65 11.00 20.18
C PHE A 29 4.95 10.55 20.86
N ASP A 30 6.01 11.36 20.76
CA ASP A 30 7.25 11.08 21.47
C ASP A 30 7.00 11.04 22.99
N GLY A 31 7.51 10.01 23.65
CA GLY A 31 7.30 9.77 25.08
C GLY A 31 5.95 9.15 25.48
N LEU A 32 5.02 8.87 24.57
CA LEU A 32 3.78 8.16 24.90
C LEU A 32 3.98 6.65 25.00
N GLY A 33 3.26 6.03 25.93
CA GLY A 33 3.18 4.57 26.05
C GLY A 33 2.30 3.94 24.98
N ALA A 34 2.47 2.62 24.76
CA ALA A 34 1.69 1.88 23.77
C ALA A 34 0.17 1.93 24.04
N THR A 35 -0.25 1.86 25.31
CA THR A 35 -1.67 1.95 25.69
C THR A 35 -2.27 3.30 25.29
N GLU A 36 -1.59 4.40 25.64
CA GLU A 36 -2.05 5.76 25.31
C GLU A 36 -2.11 5.95 23.78
N LEU A 37 -1.13 5.43 23.05
CA LEU A 37 -1.12 5.51 21.58
C LEU A 37 -2.26 4.73 20.94
N LEU A 38 -2.62 3.57 21.51
CA LEU A 38 -3.75 2.75 21.05
C LEU A 38 -5.10 3.40 21.35
N GLU A 39 -5.27 4.03 22.51
CA GLU A 39 -6.48 4.80 22.86
C GLU A 39 -6.66 5.98 21.89
N LEU A 40 -5.58 6.70 21.58
CA LEU A 40 -5.60 7.78 20.60
C LEU A 40 -5.92 7.26 19.19
N TRP A 41 -5.39 6.10 18.82
CA TRP A 41 -5.67 5.46 17.53
C TRP A 41 -7.14 5.04 17.43
N ASP A 42 -7.70 4.42 18.46
CA ASP A 42 -9.09 3.98 18.52
C ASP A 42 -10.07 5.16 18.40
N SER A 43 -9.80 6.25 19.11
CA SER A 43 -10.57 7.49 19.00
C SER A 43 -10.50 8.09 17.58
N ALA A 44 -9.30 8.14 16.98
CA ALA A 44 -9.12 8.67 15.64
C ALA A 44 -9.79 7.79 14.57
N ALA A 45 -9.68 6.46 14.69
CA ALA A 45 -10.31 5.50 13.79
C ALA A 45 -11.84 5.57 13.87
N SER A 46 -12.40 5.68 15.07
CA SER A 46 -13.85 5.84 15.28
C SER A 46 -14.37 7.12 14.63
N ARG A 47 -13.63 8.23 14.76
CA ARG A 47 -13.97 9.49 14.11
C ARG A 47 -13.89 9.38 12.59
N LEU A 48 -12.84 8.76 12.06
CA LEU A 48 -12.67 8.56 10.63
C LEU A 48 -13.83 7.73 10.06
N HIS A 49 -14.24 6.68 10.76
CA HIS A 49 -15.39 5.86 10.38
C HIS A 49 -16.70 6.68 10.34
N HIS A 50 -16.96 7.48 11.37
CA HIS A 50 -18.14 8.36 11.39
C HIS A 50 -18.14 9.36 10.23
N LEU A 51 -17.00 10.00 9.94
CA LEU A 51 -16.90 10.94 8.83
C LEU A 51 -17.13 10.26 7.47
N ALA A 52 -16.63 9.02 7.31
CA ALA A 52 -16.88 8.25 6.09
C ALA A 52 -18.36 7.87 5.93
N ASP A 53 -19.07 7.56 7.03
CA ASP A 53 -20.48 7.20 7.00
C ASP A 53 -21.42 8.41 6.83
N ALA A 54 -21.07 9.54 7.43
CA ALA A 54 -21.98 10.69 7.57
C ALA A 54 -21.63 11.91 6.71
N GLU A 55 -20.36 12.07 6.29
CA GLU A 55 -19.84 13.33 5.73
C GLU A 55 -19.09 13.16 4.40
N ASP A 56 -19.37 12.09 3.64
CA ASP A 56 -18.81 11.79 2.31
C ASP A 56 -17.27 11.82 2.26
N LEU A 57 -16.63 11.58 3.40
CA LEU A 57 -15.19 11.48 3.49
C LEU A 57 -14.74 10.12 2.93
N GLU A 58 -13.92 10.14 1.89
CA GLU A 58 -13.27 8.92 1.41
C GLU A 58 -12.13 8.53 2.39
N PRO A 59 -12.20 7.36 3.05
CA PRO A 59 -11.14 6.92 3.95
C PRO A 59 -9.90 6.47 3.16
N PRO A 60 -8.69 6.55 3.74
CA PRO A 60 -7.45 6.14 3.08
C PRO A 60 -7.32 4.60 3.10
N LEU A 61 -8.22 3.89 2.41
CA LEU A 61 -8.32 2.42 2.45
C LEU A 61 -6.98 1.73 2.10
N GLY A 62 -6.21 2.29 1.17
CA GLY A 62 -4.89 1.75 0.83
C GLY A 62 -3.88 1.82 1.98
N ASP A 63 -3.89 2.91 2.76
CA ASP A 63 -3.06 3.06 3.97
C ASP A 63 -3.48 2.06 5.04
N ILE A 64 -4.79 1.95 5.27
CA ILE A 64 -5.40 1.03 6.24
C ILE A 64 -5.06 -0.42 5.91
N ALA A 65 -5.34 -0.87 4.68
CA ALA A 65 -5.08 -2.25 4.26
C ALA A 65 -3.59 -2.59 4.31
N CYS A 66 -2.73 -1.67 3.85
CA CYS A 66 -1.28 -1.88 3.88
C CYS A 66 -0.76 -2.06 5.32
N HIS A 67 -1.17 -1.19 6.23
CA HIS A 67 -0.68 -1.22 7.60
C HIS A 67 -1.35 -2.30 8.47
N GLU A 68 -2.57 -2.73 8.16
CA GLU A 68 -3.15 -3.93 8.77
C GLU A 68 -2.21 -5.13 8.56
N HIS A 69 -1.71 -5.31 7.33
CA HIS A 69 -0.79 -6.40 7.03
C HIS A 69 0.59 -6.20 7.66
N ASP A 70 1.10 -4.96 7.73
CA ASP A 70 2.33 -4.67 8.48
C ASP A 70 2.19 -5.13 9.95
N ILE A 71 1.06 -4.82 10.60
CA ILE A 71 0.80 -5.20 12.00
C ILE A 71 0.64 -6.72 12.14
N ARG A 72 -0.17 -7.36 11.28
CA ARG A 72 -0.37 -8.82 11.28
C ARG A 72 0.95 -9.58 11.17
N SER A 73 1.83 -9.14 10.27
CA SER A 73 3.17 -9.70 10.10
C SER A 73 4.02 -9.49 11.36
N ALA A 74 4.04 -8.27 11.91
CA ALA A 74 4.81 -7.94 13.12
C ALA A 74 4.42 -8.77 14.36
N ILE A 75 3.14 -9.12 14.50
CA ILE A 75 2.65 -9.95 15.62
C ILE A 75 2.61 -11.45 15.31
N GLY A 76 3.14 -11.88 14.16
CA GLY A 76 3.18 -13.29 13.76
C GLY A 76 1.80 -13.91 13.50
N ARG A 77 0.83 -13.11 13.02
CA ARG A 77 -0.54 -13.54 12.72
C ARG A 77 -0.95 -13.18 11.29
N PRO A 78 -0.24 -13.68 10.26
CA PRO A 78 -0.62 -13.45 8.87
C PRO A 78 -2.01 -14.02 8.58
N GLY A 79 -2.73 -13.40 7.65
CA GLY A 79 -4.10 -13.79 7.27
C GLY A 79 -4.79 -12.67 6.50
N ALA A 80 -6.06 -12.89 6.14
CA ALA A 80 -6.90 -11.91 5.43
C ALA A 80 -6.32 -11.41 4.09
N ARG A 81 -5.46 -12.21 3.44
CA ARG A 81 -4.78 -11.83 2.18
C ARG A 81 -5.75 -11.76 0.98
N ASP A 82 -6.94 -12.33 1.12
CA ASP A 82 -8.02 -12.37 0.13
C ASP A 82 -9.18 -11.43 0.47
N ALA A 83 -9.05 -10.62 1.53
CA ALA A 83 -10.07 -9.69 2.00
C ALA A 83 -10.43 -8.64 0.93
N GLU A 84 -11.65 -8.13 1.00
CA GLU A 84 -12.15 -7.12 0.06
C GLU A 84 -11.30 -5.84 0.06
N SER A 85 -10.78 -5.43 1.22
CA SER A 85 -9.86 -4.29 1.34
C SER A 85 -8.56 -4.50 0.55
N VAL A 86 -8.02 -5.72 0.51
CA VAL A 86 -6.85 -6.07 -0.29
C VAL A 86 -7.20 -6.02 -1.78
N ARG A 87 -8.34 -6.60 -2.17
CA ARG A 87 -8.78 -6.61 -3.57
C ARG A 87 -8.96 -5.19 -4.10
N TRP A 88 -9.75 -4.38 -3.42
CA TRP A 88 -10.02 -2.99 -3.80
C TRP A 88 -8.75 -2.14 -3.87
N THR A 89 -7.86 -2.31 -2.88
CA THR A 89 -6.60 -1.55 -2.82
C THR A 89 -5.67 -1.97 -3.95
N ALA A 90 -5.50 -3.27 -4.20
CA ALA A 90 -4.68 -3.76 -5.29
C ALA A 90 -5.21 -3.30 -6.64
N ASP A 91 -6.53 -3.36 -6.87
CA ASP A 91 -7.15 -2.91 -8.12
C ASP A 91 -6.88 -1.42 -8.37
N THR A 92 -7.02 -0.59 -7.34
CA THR A 92 -6.73 0.84 -7.39
C THR A 92 -5.24 1.10 -7.69
N LEU A 93 -4.34 0.40 -7.01
CA LEU A 93 -2.89 0.53 -7.20
C LEU A 93 -2.43 0.04 -8.58
N LEU A 94 -3.04 -1.02 -9.11
CA LEU A 94 -2.75 -1.56 -10.43
C LEU A 94 -3.32 -0.67 -11.55
N ALA A 95 -4.47 -0.02 -11.32
CA ALA A 95 -5.03 0.96 -12.26
C ALA A 95 -4.16 2.22 -12.41
N MET A 96 -3.34 2.54 -11.40
CA MET A 96 -2.38 3.65 -11.44
C MET A 96 -1.02 3.29 -12.05
N LEU A 97 -0.84 2.06 -12.56
CA LEU A 97 0.40 1.67 -13.24
C LEU A 97 0.61 2.45 -14.53
N ASP A 98 1.81 3.00 -14.68
CA ASP A 98 2.28 3.64 -15.92
C ASP A 98 3.74 3.23 -16.22
N PRO A 99 4.00 1.95 -16.52
CA PRO A 99 5.35 1.47 -16.83
C PRO A 99 5.83 1.97 -18.20
N PRO A 100 7.16 2.07 -18.42
CA PRO A 100 7.72 2.58 -19.68
C PRO A 100 7.60 1.62 -20.86
N VAL A 101 7.09 0.40 -20.66
CA VAL A 101 6.87 -0.62 -21.69
C VAL A 101 5.47 -1.21 -21.53
N PRO A 102 4.86 -1.80 -22.59
CA PRO A 102 3.59 -2.48 -22.46
C PRO A 102 3.70 -3.61 -21.44
N MET A 103 2.84 -3.58 -20.43
CA MET A 103 2.87 -4.55 -19.34
C MET A 103 1.49 -5.11 -19.06
N ARG A 104 1.44 -6.38 -18.70
CA ARG A 104 0.25 -7.04 -18.15
C ARG A 104 0.56 -7.65 -16.79
N VAL A 105 -0.19 -7.26 -15.78
CA VAL A 105 -0.22 -7.95 -14.49
C VAL A 105 -1.38 -8.94 -14.50
N VAL A 106 -1.08 -10.22 -14.34
CA VAL A 106 -2.07 -11.29 -14.18
C VAL A 106 -2.16 -11.64 -12.71
N VAL A 107 -3.36 -11.51 -12.16
CA VAL A 107 -3.69 -11.92 -10.78
C VAL A 107 -4.65 -13.12 -10.81
N GLU A 108 -5.23 -13.47 -9.68
CA GLU A 108 -6.00 -14.72 -9.52
C GLU A 108 -7.17 -14.83 -10.50
N ASP A 109 -7.97 -13.77 -10.62
CA ASP A 109 -9.20 -13.72 -11.41
C ASP A 109 -9.27 -12.47 -12.32
N GLY A 110 -8.12 -11.82 -12.59
CA GLY A 110 -8.07 -10.57 -13.32
C GLY A 110 -6.76 -10.32 -14.06
N GLU A 111 -6.82 -9.40 -15.02
CA GLU A 111 -5.65 -8.90 -15.75
C GLU A 111 -5.69 -7.37 -15.84
N TYR A 112 -4.54 -6.72 -15.65
CA TYR A 112 -4.37 -5.27 -15.74
C TYR A 112 -3.34 -4.98 -16.81
N ARG A 113 -3.70 -4.18 -17.81
CA ARG A 113 -2.81 -3.76 -18.89
C ARG A 113 -2.47 -2.28 -18.74
N SER A 114 -1.20 -1.95 -18.82
CA SER A 114 -0.69 -0.59 -18.65
C SER A 114 0.55 -0.34 -19.52
N GLY A 115 0.98 0.93 -19.58
CA GLY A 115 2.12 1.36 -20.36
C GLY A 115 1.75 1.79 -21.79
N PRO A 116 2.76 2.14 -22.61
CA PRO A 116 2.55 2.68 -23.95
C PRO A 116 1.93 1.66 -24.91
N PRO A 117 1.26 2.12 -25.99
CA PRO A 117 0.75 1.22 -27.02
C PRO A 117 1.88 0.63 -27.88
N GLY A 118 1.81 -0.68 -28.14
CA GLY A 118 2.70 -1.39 -29.08
C GLY A 118 4.04 -1.81 -28.47
N GLY A 119 4.60 -2.91 -28.99
CA GLY A 119 5.81 -3.55 -28.44
C GLY A 119 5.51 -4.96 -27.91
N ALA A 120 6.55 -5.64 -27.42
CA ALA A 120 6.39 -6.91 -26.74
C ALA A 120 5.84 -6.66 -25.32
N GLU A 121 4.72 -7.30 -25.00
CA GLU A 121 4.08 -7.20 -23.67
C GLU A 121 4.89 -7.99 -22.64
N LEU A 122 5.35 -7.31 -21.58
CA LEU A 122 5.95 -7.95 -20.41
C LEU A 122 4.85 -8.38 -19.45
N ILE A 123 4.88 -9.64 -19.01
CA ILE A 123 3.82 -10.22 -18.17
C ILE A 123 4.39 -10.53 -16.80
N LEU A 124 3.69 -10.08 -15.75
CA LEU A 124 3.94 -10.47 -14.36
C LEU A 124 2.76 -11.29 -13.85
N HIS A 125 3.00 -12.53 -13.44
CA HIS A 125 2.05 -13.34 -12.70
C HIS A 125 2.26 -13.13 -11.19
N THR A 126 1.22 -12.70 -10.49
CA THR A 126 1.30 -12.38 -9.06
C THR A 126 -0.05 -12.54 -8.38
N THR A 127 -0.14 -12.19 -7.11
CA THR A 127 -1.41 -12.13 -6.36
C THR A 127 -1.81 -10.68 -6.14
N ARG A 128 -3.09 -10.39 -5.88
CA ARG A 128 -3.48 -9.03 -5.45
C ARG A 128 -2.82 -8.62 -4.16
N PHE A 129 -2.65 -9.57 -3.25
CA PHE A 129 -1.91 -9.34 -2.02
C PHE A 129 -0.48 -8.87 -2.32
N ASP A 130 0.28 -9.63 -3.11
CA ASP A 130 1.64 -9.22 -3.49
C ASP A 130 1.65 -7.92 -4.29
N ALA A 131 0.68 -7.71 -5.19
CA ALA A 131 0.47 -6.45 -5.91
C ALA A 131 0.40 -5.25 -4.98
N LEU A 132 -0.43 -5.34 -3.94
CA LEU A 132 -0.49 -4.35 -2.88
C LEU A 132 0.89 -4.19 -2.23
N ARG A 133 1.56 -5.28 -1.83
CA ARG A 133 2.85 -5.20 -1.10
C ARG A 133 3.97 -4.57 -1.92
N TRP A 134 4.21 -4.97 -3.17
CA TRP A 134 5.27 -4.33 -3.96
C TRP A 134 4.88 -2.92 -4.38
N ARG A 135 3.61 -2.65 -4.72
CA ARG A 135 3.21 -1.27 -5.05
C ARG A 135 3.46 -0.30 -3.91
N THR A 136 3.20 -0.70 -2.67
CA THR A 136 3.41 0.15 -1.49
C THR A 136 4.80 0.03 -0.86
N GLY A 137 5.77 -0.57 -1.55
CA GLY A 137 7.17 -0.59 -1.12
C GLY A 137 7.51 -1.63 -0.05
N ARG A 138 6.69 -2.68 0.13
CA ARG A 138 6.94 -3.82 1.04
C ARG A 138 7.53 -5.03 0.34
N ARG A 139 8.16 -4.79 -0.81
CA ARG A 139 9.06 -5.75 -1.46
C ARG A 139 10.36 -5.04 -1.82
N SER A 140 11.48 -5.72 -1.60
CA SER A 140 12.77 -5.23 -2.11
C SER A 140 12.81 -5.34 -3.63
N ARG A 141 13.80 -4.69 -4.25
CA ARG A 141 14.08 -4.86 -5.68
C ARG A 141 14.34 -6.33 -6.03
N ALA A 142 15.06 -7.05 -5.16
CA ALA A 142 15.37 -8.45 -5.35
C ALA A 142 14.11 -9.32 -5.33
N GLN A 143 13.20 -9.08 -4.37
CA GLN A 143 11.93 -9.79 -4.29
C GLN A 143 11.05 -9.56 -5.52
N LEU A 144 10.93 -8.32 -6.00
CA LEU A 144 10.12 -8.02 -7.17
C LEU A 144 10.72 -8.60 -8.47
N THR A 145 12.04 -8.54 -8.61
CA THR A 145 12.75 -9.12 -9.78
C THR A 145 12.62 -10.65 -9.82
N ALA A 146 12.54 -11.30 -8.65
CA ALA A 146 12.43 -12.75 -8.53
C ALA A 146 11.00 -13.30 -8.70
N MET A 147 10.00 -12.43 -8.95
CA MET A 147 8.63 -12.87 -9.22
C MET A 147 8.50 -13.58 -10.58
N ASP A 148 7.32 -14.08 -10.89
CA ASP A 148 7.04 -14.84 -12.10
C ASP A 148 6.81 -13.91 -13.30
N TRP A 149 7.91 -13.60 -13.98
CA TRP A 149 7.96 -12.74 -15.16
C TRP A 149 8.09 -13.52 -16.46
N SER A 150 7.43 -13.07 -17.52
CA SER A 150 7.59 -13.67 -18.86
C SER A 150 8.95 -13.40 -19.51
N ALA A 151 9.67 -12.37 -19.07
CA ALA A 151 11.00 -11.98 -19.52
C ALA A 151 11.72 -11.13 -18.44
N ASP A 152 12.96 -10.70 -18.70
CA ASP A 152 13.73 -9.85 -17.78
C ASP A 152 12.99 -8.52 -17.47
N PRO A 153 12.64 -8.23 -16.21
CA PRO A 153 11.89 -7.05 -15.85
C PRO A 153 12.75 -5.81 -15.59
N ALA A 154 14.08 -5.87 -15.82
CA ALA A 154 15.01 -4.79 -15.50
C ALA A 154 14.59 -3.40 -16.02
N ALA A 155 13.83 -3.34 -17.12
CA ALA A 155 13.32 -2.12 -17.72
C ALA A 155 12.12 -1.48 -17.00
N VAL A 156 11.47 -2.17 -16.05
CA VAL A 156 10.25 -1.67 -15.37
C VAL A 156 10.31 -1.71 -13.85
N VAL A 157 11.21 -2.49 -13.24
CA VAL A 157 11.16 -2.80 -11.80
C VAL A 157 11.12 -1.54 -10.92
N ASP A 158 11.85 -0.47 -11.26
CA ASP A 158 11.85 0.75 -10.45
C ASP A 158 10.55 1.56 -10.57
N ASP A 159 9.92 1.57 -11.75
CA ASP A 159 8.67 2.29 -12.03
C ASP A 159 7.46 1.61 -11.37
N LEU A 160 7.63 0.36 -10.92
CA LEU A 160 6.60 -0.39 -10.21
C LEU A 160 6.41 0.05 -8.76
N TYR A 161 7.26 0.86 -8.15
CA TYR A 161 7.04 1.26 -6.75
C TYR A 161 6.34 2.61 -6.65
N LEU A 162 5.27 2.72 -5.86
CA LEU A 162 4.65 4.01 -5.56
C LEU A 162 5.46 4.79 -4.51
N PHE A 163 6.05 4.07 -3.54
CA PHE A 163 6.81 4.64 -2.43
C PHE A 163 8.29 4.19 -2.40
N GLY A 164 8.80 3.69 -3.53
CA GLY A 164 10.12 3.07 -3.62
C GLY A 164 10.18 1.64 -3.05
N PRO A 165 11.26 0.89 -3.32
CA PRO A 165 11.45 -0.46 -2.82
C PRO A 165 11.82 -0.49 -1.34
N ALA A 166 11.52 -1.61 -0.68
CA ALA A 166 12.09 -1.89 0.64
C ALA A 166 13.63 -2.02 0.54
N GLY A 167 14.36 -1.46 1.51
CA GLY A 167 15.82 -1.53 1.55
C GLY A 167 16.39 -2.94 1.76
N ALA A 168 15.56 -3.87 2.25
CA ALA A 168 15.87 -5.28 2.41
C ALA A 168 14.61 -6.13 2.19
N ASP A 169 14.78 -7.44 2.02
CA ASP A 169 13.68 -8.37 1.84
C ASP A 169 12.75 -8.36 3.08
N VAL A 170 11.45 -8.21 2.82
CA VAL A 170 10.42 -8.27 3.84
C VAL A 170 9.84 -9.68 3.89
N ILE A 171 9.80 -10.29 5.08
CA ILE A 171 9.29 -11.65 5.31
C ILE A 171 7.91 -11.56 5.99
N GLU A 172 6.90 -12.23 5.42
CA GLU A 172 5.48 -12.14 5.85
C GLU A 172 4.70 -13.46 5.87
#